data_AF-A0A2L0F1T9-F1
#
_entry.id   AF-A0A2L0F1T9-F1
#
_cell.length_a   1.000
_cell.length_b   1.000
_cell.length_c   1.000
_cell.angle_alpha   90.00
_cell.angle_beta   90.00
_cell.angle_gamma   90.00
#
_symmetry.space_group_name_H-M   'P 1'
#
loop_
_entity.id
_entity.type
_entity.pdbx_description
1 polymer ?
#
loop_
_entity_poly.entity_id
_entity_poly.type
_entity_poly.pdbx_seq_one_letter_code
_entity_poly.pdbx_strand_id
1 'polypeptide(L)'
;MKTQYTLLSGETVEFPTPTGELDAFLRRVLPAATDPAVSEAELNDLVFGPENPLLDKTAVAGRSVATADVYRDPLFHVMLDCIARKRLPAQPAPAAPRTRYTMTVPEAAQQLGISESAVRQAIYASRLRASKEGGTYYLDPHSVASYRVSKRGPRRQDQQAKGRPGGTLDARIGSGPDASFRVKHSRDEFELTERRGPEWTGMIPSGWRRIALLGTSKELSRYWEIEPAEGESVLHFEGFYVRGGFRVVETVSTTQRAVAAFKAFQPR
;
A
#
# COMPACT_ATOMS: atom_id res chain seq x y z
N MET A 1 -22.51 -17.29 21.72
CA MET A 1 -21.38 -16.95 20.83
C MET A 1 -21.26 -15.43 20.79
N LYS A 2 -20.05 -14.88 20.67
CA LYS A 2 -19.84 -13.45 20.45
C LYS A 2 -19.56 -13.21 18.98
N THR A 3 -20.15 -12.15 18.43
CA THR A 3 -19.96 -11.71 17.05
C THR A 3 -19.06 -10.49 17.06
N GLN A 4 -18.12 -10.43 16.12
CA GLN A 4 -17.23 -9.30 15.91
C GLN A 4 -17.63 -8.54 14.65
N TYR A 5 -17.56 -7.21 14.70
CA TYR A 5 -17.82 -6.34 13.56
C TYR A 5 -16.80 -5.19 13.52
N THR A 6 -16.21 -4.93 12.36
CA THR A 6 -15.25 -3.84 12.17
C THR A 6 -15.97 -2.62 11.59
N LEU A 7 -16.03 -1.54 12.37
CA LEU A 7 -16.58 -0.25 11.99
C LEU A 7 -15.73 0.41 10.90
N LEU A 8 -16.29 1.42 10.23
CA LEU A 8 -15.58 2.22 9.24
C LEU A 8 -14.37 2.97 9.82
N SER A 9 -14.39 3.24 11.13
CA SER A 9 -13.25 3.81 11.87
C SER A 9 -12.05 2.85 11.98
N GLY A 10 -12.23 1.57 11.66
CA GLY A 10 -11.25 0.50 11.90
C GLY A 10 -11.34 -0.12 13.30
N GLU A 11 -12.19 0.42 14.17
CA GLU A 11 -12.48 -0.17 15.48
C GLU A 11 -13.29 -1.47 15.32
N THR A 12 -12.97 -2.49 16.12
CA THR A 12 -13.75 -3.74 16.16
C THR A 12 -14.62 -3.77 17.41
N VAL A 13 -15.93 -3.85 17.21
CA VAL A 13 -16.91 -4.00 18.29
C VAL A 13 -17.27 -5.47 18.46
N GLU A 14 -17.34 -5.90 19.72
CA GLU A 14 -17.81 -7.22 20.12
C GLU A 14 -19.20 -7.11 20.71
N PHE A 15 -20.12 -7.96 20.23
CA PHE A 15 -21.47 -8.05 20.79
C PHE A 15 -21.93 -9.50 20.89
N PRO A 16 -22.85 -9.81 21.82
CA PRO A 16 -23.52 -11.10 21.86
C PRO A 16 -24.24 -11.33 20.52
N THR A 17 -24.19 -12.55 19.98
CA THR A 17 -24.97 -12.88 18.78
C THR A 17 -26.45 -12.56 19.04
N PRO A 18 -27.07 -11.65 18.27
CA PRO A 18 -28.44 -11.22 18.48
C PRO A 18 -29.38 -12.41 18.25
N THR A 19 -30.53 -12.40 18.94
CA THR A 19 -31.56 -13.44 18.82
C THR A 19 -32.94 -12.80 18.74
N GLY A 20 -33.93 -13.55 18.25
CA GLY A 20 -35.32 -13.07 18.17
C GLY A 20 -35.51 -11.88 17.24
N GLU A 21 -36.29 -10.90 17.68
CA GLU A 21 -36.66 -9.70 16.90
C GLU A 21 -35.45 -8.86 16.49
N LEU A 22 -34.43 -8.79 17.35
CA LEU A 22 -33.21 -8.02 17.09
C LEU A 22 -32.35 -8.63 15.97
N ASP A 23 -32.27 -9.97 15.90
CA ASP A 23 -31.60 -10.67 14.79
C ASP A 23 -32.37 -10.47 13.48
N ALA A 24 -33.70 -10.63 13.52
CA ALA A 24 -34.56 -10.39 12.36
C ALA A 24 -34.44 -8.94 11.84
N PHE A 25 -34.35 -7.96 12.75
CA PHE A 25 -34.15 -6.57 12.40
C PHE A 25 -32.77 -6.31 11.77
N LEU A 26 -31.69 -6.83 12.36
CA LEU A 26 -30.34 -6.69 11.80
C LEU A 26 -30.20 -7.34 10.42
N ARG A 27 -30.85 -8.48 10.18
CA ARG A 27 -30.90 -9.11 8.85
C ARG A 27 -31.60 -8.27 7.79
N ARG A 28 -32.37 -7.25 8.18
CA ARG A 28 -32.95 -6.26 7.26
C ARG A 28 -32.04 -5.05 7.08
N VAL A 29 -31.44 -4.55 8.17
CA VAL A 29 -30.56 -3.37 8.14
C VAL A 29 -29.29 -3.65 7.33
N LEU A 30 -28.63 -4.80 7.54
CA LEU A 30 -27.36 -5.11 6.90
C LEU A 30 -27.45 -5.17 5.36
N PRO A 31 -28.43 -5.85 4.74
CA PRO A 31 -28.61 -5.80 3.29
C PRO A 31 -29.06 -4.42 2.78
N ALA A 32 -29.93 -3.72 3.50
CA ALA A 32 -30.39 -2.37 3.10
C ALA A 32 -29.23 -1.36 3.02
N ALA A 33 -28.20 -1.54 3.86
CA ALA A 33 -26.98 -0.74 3.82
C ALA A 33 -26.19 -0.91 2.51
N THR A 34 -26.21 -2.09 1.90
CA THR A 34 -25.46 -2.38 0.66
C THR A 34 -26.31 -2.30 -0.61
N ASP A 35 -27.64 -2.30 -0.49
CA ASP A 35 -28.57 -2.26 -1.63
C ASP A 35 -28.62 -0.86 -2.28
N PRO A 36 -28.16 -0.68 -3.54
CA PRO A 36 -28.19 0.62 -4.22
C PRO A 36 -29.58 1.23 -4.40
N ALA A 37 -30.65 0.41 -4.35
CA ALA A 37 -32.02 0.88 -4.48
C ALA A 37 -32.55 1.56 -3.21
N VAL A 38 -31.98 1.23 -2.04
CA VAL A 38 -32.32 1.86 -0.77
C VAL A 38 -31.52 3.16 -0.65
N SER A 39 -32.19 4.27 -0.40
CA SER A 39 -31.57 5.57 -0.14
C SER A 39 -31.01 5.67 1.29
N GLU A 40 -30.14 6.67 1.53
CA GLU A 40 -29.68 6.98 2.90
C GLU A 40 -30.86 7.32 3.82
N ALA A 41 -31.83 8.10 3.33
CA ALA A 41 -32.99 8.53 4.10
C ALA A 41 -33.84 7.32 4.54
N GLU A 42 -34.12 6.38 3.63
CA GLU A 42 -34.87 5.15 3.95
C GLU A 42 -34.12 4.28 4.97
N LEU A 43 -32.80 4.19 4.89
CA LEU A 43 -32.01 3.46 5.88
C LEU A 43 -32.01 4.16 7.24
N ASN A 44 -31.97 5.50 7.25
CA ASN A 44 -32.07 6.30 8.47
C ASN A 44 -33.43 6.08 9.14
N ASP A 45 -34.51 6.16 8.36
CA ASP A 45 -35.88 5.93 8.83
C ASP A 45 -36.08 4.50 9.35
N LEU A 46 -35.42 3.50 8.74
CA LEU A 46 -35.45 2.13 9.25
C LEU A 46 -34.75 2.03 10.62
N VAL A 47 -33.54 2.57 10.75
CA VAL A 47 -32.72 2.46 11.98
C VAL A 47 -33.29 3.27 13.14
N PHE A 48 -33.82 4.47 12.88
CA PHE A 48 -34.42 5.34 13.90
C PHE A 48 -35.94 5.17 14.02
N GLY A 49 -36.52 4.25 13.24
CA GLY A 49 -37.95 4.00 13.18
C GLY A 49 -38.49 3.07 14.27
N PRO A 50 -39.82 2.96 14.38
CA PRO A 50 -40.49 2.19 15.42
C PRO A 50 -40.29 0.67 15.33
N GLU A 51 -39.71 0.20 14.24
CA GLU A 51 -39.38 -1.21 14.03
C GLU A 51 -38.07 -1.62 14.69
N ASN A 52 -37.22 -0.67 15.09
CA ASN A 52 -35.97 -0.98 15.79
C ASN A 52 -36.26 -1.39 17.25
N PRO A 53 -35.99 -2.66 17.64
CA PRO A 53 -36.29 -3.14 18.98
C PRO A 53 -35.38 -2.56 20.07
N LEU A 54 -34.28 -1.89 19.71
CA LEU A 54 -33.40 -1.22 20.67
C LEU A 54 -33.94 0.14 21.13
N LEU A 55 -34.81 0.79 20.36
CA LEU A 55 -35.26 2.14 20.67
C LEU A 55 -36.29 2.15 21.79
N ASP A 56 -36.21 3.17 22.65
CA ASP A 56 -37.21 3.41 23.67
C ASP A 56 -38.47 4.00 23.03
N LYS A 57 -39.60 3.32 23.21
CA LYS A 57 -40.93 3.73 22.71
C LYS A 57 -41.81 4.38 23.79
N THR A 58 -41.31 4.43 25.02
CA THR A 58 -42.00 4.91 26.22
C THR A 58 -41.54 6.30 26.63
N ALA A 59 -40.30 6.67 26.34
CA ALA A 59 -39.73 7.96 26.71
C ALA A 59 -40.49 9.16 26.10
N VAL A 60 -41.01 9.03 24.87
CA VAL A 60 -41.82 10.05 24.20
C VAL A 60 -42.98 9.41 23.49
N ALA A 61 -44.21 9.83 23.81
CA ALA A 61 -45.42 9.27 23.23
C ALA A 61 -45.43 9.36 21.69
N GLY A 62 -45.66 8.23 21.04
CA GLY A 62 -45.73 8.12 19.58
C GLY A 62 -44.39 8.25 18.86
N ARG A 63 -43.25 8.20 19.57
CA ARG A 63 -41.92 8.26 18.98
C ARG A 63 -41.03 7.15 19.49
N SER A 64 -40.08 6.76 18.67
CA SER A 64 -38.98 5.86 19.06
C SER A 64 -37.72 6.69 19.19
N VAL A 65 -37.07 6.58 20.35
CA VAL A 65 -35.97 7.46 20.73
C VAL A 65 -34.75 6.61 21.09
N ALA A 66 -33.60 6.98 20.52
CA ALA A 66 -32.31 6.44 20.95
C ALA A 66 -31.90 7.14 22.25
N THR A 67 -32.08 6.45 23.38
CA THR A 67 -31.67 6.95 24.70
C THR A 67 -30.17 6.78 24.90
N ALA A 68 -29.64 7.32 26.00
CA ALA A 68 -28.23 7.16 26.34
C ALA A 68 -27.78 5.69 26.43
N ASP A 69 -28.67 4.79 26.86
CA ASP A 69 -28.35 3.36 26.95
C ASP A 69 -28.30 2.70 25.58
N VAL A 70 -29.15 3.12 24.64
CA VAL A 70 -29.09 2.69 23.24
C VAL A 70 -27.76 3.10 22.61
N TYR A 71 -27.29 4.32 22.87
CA TYR A 71 -25.98 4.79 22.41
C TYR A 71 -24.78 4.08 23.06
N ARG A 72 -24.98 3.30 24.12
CA ARG A 72 -23.94 2.45 24.71
C ARG A 72 -23.98 1.03 24.16
N ASP A 73 -25.04 0.66 23.43
CA ASP A 73 -25.18 -0.68 22.88
C ASP A 73 -24.29 -0.84 21.62
N PRO A 74 -23.34 -1.80 21.60
CA PRO A 74 -22.50 -2.06 20.45
C PRO A 74 -23.28 -2.36 19.16
N LEU A 75 -24.46 -2.98 19.24
CA LEU A 75 -25.29 -3.24 18.06
C LEU A 75 -25.85 -1.96 17.46
N PHE A 76 -26.15 -0.95 18.28
CA PHE A 76 -26.58 0.33 17.76
C PHE A 76 -25.43 1.03 17.00
N HIS A 77 -24.19 0.90 17.47
CA HIS A 77 -23.01 1.38 16.73
C HIS A 77 -22.85 0.69 15.37
N VAL A 78 -23.15 -0.61 15.26
CA VAL A 78 -23.17 -1.33 13.97
C VAL A 78 -24.22 -0.73 13.02
N MET A 79 -25.41 -0.39 13.52
CA MET A 79 -26.45 0.23 12.70
C MET A 79 -26.07 1.65 12.26
N LEU A 80 -25.44 2.45 13.13
CA LEU A 80 -24.90 3.76 12.77
C LEU A 80 -23.79 3.66 11.71
N ASP A 81 -22.95 2.63 11.80
CA ASP A 81 -21.93 2.33 10.81
C ASP A 81 -22.53 1.99 9.44
N CYS A 82 -23.67 1.27 9.42
CA CYS A 82 -24.42 0.99 8.18
C CYS A 82 -24.87 2.28 7.49
N ILE A 83 -25.41 3.24 8.25
CA ILE A 83 -25.79 4.57 7.73
C ILE A 83 -24.55 5.32 7.23
N ALA A 84 -23.46 5.30 8.00
CA ALA A 84 -22.21 5.97 7.62
C ALA A 84 -21.63 5.41 6.31
N ARG A 85 -21.67 4.08 6.12
CA ARG A 85 -21.26 3.44 4.86
C ARG A 85 -22.14 3.82 3.69
N LYS A 86 -23.45 4.02 3.91
CA LYS A 86 -24.40 4.46 2.90
C LYS A 86 -24.13 5.89 2.40
N ARG A 87 -23.69 6.77 3.31
CA ARG A 87 -23.29 8.17 3.02
C ARG A 87 -22.06 8.28 2.17
N LEU A 88 -21.15 7.31 2.29
CA LEU A 88 -19.97 7.32 1.45
C LEU A 88 -20.42 7.11 0.00
N PRO A 89 -19.88 7.90 -0.95
CA PRO A 89 -20.15 7.65 -2.36
C PRO A 89 -19.85 6.18 -2.59
N ALA A 90 -20.82 5.45 -3.17
CA ALA A 90 -20.67 4.04 -3.48
C ALA A 90 -19.31 3.89 -4.11
N GLN A 91 -18.35 3.32 -3.36
CA GLN A 91 -17.09 2.95 -3.98
C GLN A 91 -17.55 2.04 -5.09
N PRO A 92 -17.27 2.37 -6.37
CA PRO A 92 -17.59 1.45 -7.44
C PRO A 92 -17.02 0.13 -6.96
N ALA A 93 -17.90 -0.87 -6.79
CA ALA A 93 -17.50 -2.21 -6.37
C ALA A 93 -16.20 -2.48 -7.12
N PRO A 94 -15.10 -2.86 -6.45
CA PRO A 94 -13.85 -3.07 -7.15
C PRO A 94 -14.14 -4.13 -8.19
N ALA A 95 -14.38 -3.68 -9.43
CA ALA A 95 -14.44 -4.52 -10.59
C ALA A 95 -13.15 -5.32 -10.47
N ALA A 96 -13.27 -6.64 -10.40
CA ALA A 96 -12.12 -7.51 -10.24
C ALA A 96 -10.97 -6.92 -11.08
N PRO A 97 -9.79 -6.63 -10.49
CA PRO A 97 -8.72 -5.89 -11.16
C PRO A 97 -8.34 -6.50 -12.53
N ARG A 98 -8.71 -7.76 -12.75
CA ARG A 98 -8.62 -8.55 -13.97
C ARG A 98 -9.08 -7.86 -15.26
N THR A 99 -10.09 -6.98 -15.26
CA THR A 99 -10.62 -6.48 -16.57
C THR A 99 -9.85 -5.28 -17.11
N ARG A 100 -9.18 -4.48 -16.27
CA ARG A 100 -8.46 -3.28 -16.72
C ARG A 100 -6.97 -3.50 -16.91
N TYR A 101 -6.36 -4.38 -16.11
CA TYR A 101 -4.93 -4.64 -16.16
C TYR A 101 -4.65 -5.91 -16.96
N THR A 102 -4.57 -5.76 -18.29
CA THR A 102 -4.40 -6.90 -19.21
C THR A 102 -3.05 -6.92 -19.92
N MET A 103 -2.31 -5.79 -19.91
CA MET A 103 -1.10 -5.64 -20.72
C MET A 103 0.15 -5.96 -19.92
N THR A 104 1.05 -6.78 -20.43
CA THR A 104 2.31 -7.10 -19.74
C THR A 104 3.37 -6.02 -19.94
N VAL A 105 4.42 -6.04 -19.10
CA VAL A 105 5.57 -5.12 -19.23
C VAL A 105 6.24 -5.20 -20.62
N PRO A 106 6.49 -6.39 -21.21
CA PRO A 106 7.03 -6.49 -22.57
C PRO A 106 6.12 -5.87 -23.64
N GLU A 107 4.81 -6.11 -23.56
CA GLU A 107 3.84 -5.53 -24.50
C GLU A 107 3.78 -4.00 -24.40
N ALA A 108 3.78 -3.47 -23.18
CA ALA A 108 3.84 -2.02 -22.95
C ALA A 108 5.15 -1.41 -23.45
N ALA A 109 6.28 -2.10 -23.28
CA ALA A 109 7.58 -1.66 -23.78
C ALA A 109 7.59 -1.58 -25.31
N GLN A 110 7.02 -2.57 -25.99
CA GLN A 110 6.88 -2.60 -27.44
C GLN A 110 5.96 -1.47 -27.93
N GLN A 111 4.81 -1.26 -27.28
CA GLN A 111 3.86 -0.22 -27.65
C GLN A 111 4.42 1.20 -27.47
N LEU A 112 5.18 1.42 -26.39
CA LEU A 112 5.79 2.72 -26.07
C LEU A 112 7.13 2.96 -26.78
N GLY A 113 7.74 1.93 -27.35
CA GLY A 113 9.07 2.00 -27.96
C GLY A 113 10.18 2.30 -26.96
N ILE A 114 10.08 1.80 -25.72
CA ILE A 114 11.07 1.99 -24.64
C ILE A 114 11.51 0.64 -24.07
N SER A 115 12.58 0.63 -23.25
CA SER A 115 13.03 -0.60 -22.59
C SER A 115 12.07 -1.05 -21.49
N GLU A 116 11.99 -2.37 -21.23
CA GLU A 116 11.21 -2.91 -20.11
C GLU A 116 11.62 -2.31 -18.76
N SER A 117 12.91 -2.01 -18.58
CA SER A 117 13.42 -1.35 -17.37
C SER A 117 12.81 0.04 -17.19
N ALA A 118 12.68 0.82 -18.28
CA ALA A 118 12.04 2.12 -18.26
C ALA A 118 10.53 2.03 -17.96
N VAL A 119 9.85 0.98 -18.46
CA VAL A 119 8.45 0.70 -18.09
C VAL A 119 8.34 0.38 -16.59
N ARG A 120 9.21 -0.49 -16.06
CA ARG A 120 9.23 -0.80 -14.62
C ARG A 120 9.50 0.45 -13.77
N GLN A 121 10.42 1.31 -14.20
CA GLN A 121 10.68 2.60 -13.55
C GLN A 121 9.45 3.52 -13.59
N ALA A 122 8.73 3.57 -14.70
CA ALA A 122 7.50 4.35 -14.82
C ALA A 122 6.36 3.80 -13.93
N ILE A 123 6.29 2.48 -13.74
CA ILE A 123 5.40 1.85 -12.75
C ILE A 123 5.79 2.25 -11.33
N TYR A 124 7.08 2.13 -10.96
CA TYR A 124 7.56 2.50 -9.61
C TYR A 124 7.40 3.98 -9.28
N ALA A 125 7.53 4.84 -10.29
CA ALA A 125 7.27 6.27 -10.17
C ALA A 125 5.77 6.63 -10.22
N SER A 126 4.87 5.63 -10.21
CA SER A 126 3.41 5.79 -10.32
C SER A 126 2.95 6.58 -11.56
N ARG A 127 3.76 6.61 -12.62
CA ARG A 127 3.43 7.28 -13.89
C ARG A 127 2.67 6.36 -14.85
N LEU A 128 2.80 5.06 -14.67
CA LEU A 128 2.00 4.03 -15.34
C LEU A 128 1.19 3.27 -14.29
N ARG A 129 -0.11 3.10 -14.54
CA ARG A 129 -0.97 2.29 -13.68
C ARG A 129 -0.71 0.82 -13.95
N ALA A 130 -0.37 0.08 -12.90
CA ALA A 130 -0.17 -1.37 -12.96
C ALA A 130 -0.70 -2.06 -11.70
N SER A 131 -1.12 -3.31 -11.88
CA SER A 131 -1.45 -4.28 -10.83
C SER A 131 -0.40 -5.39 -10.85
N LYS A 132 -0.02 -5.92 -9.69
CA LYS A 132 0.91 -7.06 -9.58
C LYS A 132 0.12 -8.31 -9.23
N GLU A 133 0.09 -9.29 -10.13
CA GLU A 133 -0.55 -10.59 -9.91
C GLU A 133 0.47 -11.71 -10.13
N GLY A 134 0.69 -12.55 -9.11
CA GLY A 134 1.62 -13.70 -9.21
C GLY A 134 3.04 -13.31 -9.66
N GLY A 135 3.61 -12.24 -9.09
CA GLY A 135 4.95 -11.75 -9.43
C GLY A 135 5.05 -10.97 -10.73
N THR A 136 3.98 -10.93 -11.53
CA THR A 136 3.94 -10.28 -12.84
C THR A 136 3.16 -8.96 -12.78
N TYR A 137 3.71 -7.91 -13.39
CA TYR A 137 3.02 -6.64 -13.53
C TYR A 137 2.12 -6.65 -14.77
N TYR A 138 0.86 -6.34 -14.55
CA TYR A 138 -0.14 -6.08 -15.58
C TYR A 138 -0.51 -4.60 -15.57
N LEU A 139 -0.38 -3.95 -16.71
CA LEU A 139 -0.64 -2.54 -16.93
C LEU A 139 -2.04 -2.34 -17.51
N ASP A 140 -2.59 -1.17 -17.21
CA ASP A 140 -3.82 -0.69 -17.84
C ASP A 140 -3.51 -0.20 -19.28
N PRO A 141 -4.06 -0.84 -20.33
CA PRO A 141 -3.83 -0.42 -21.72
C PRO A 141 -4.16 1.06 -21.96
N HIS A 142 -5.16 1.61 -21.28
CA HIS A 142 -5.52 3.01 -21.43
C HIS A 142 -4.46 3.93 -20.80
N SER A 143 -3.93 3.53 -19.64
CA SER A 143 -2.79 4.21 -19.02
C SER A 143 -1.57 4.20 -19.91
N VAL A 144 -1.28 3.09 -20.58
CA VAL A 144 -0.14 2.96 -21.51
C VAL A 144 -0.36 3.81 -22.76
N ALA A 145 -1.56 3.78 -23.36
CA ALA A 145 -1.87 4.58 -24.55
C ALA A 145 -1.80 6.11 -24.29
N SER A 146 -2.20 6.55 -23.09
CA SER A 146 -2.11 7.95 -22.68
C SER A 146 -0.71 8.38 -22.23
N TYR A 147 0.21 7.43 -22.03
CA TYR A 147 1.52 7.70 -21.49
C TYR A 147 2.41 8.37 -22.55
N ARG A 148 2.73 9.65 -22.30
CA ARG A 148 3.71 10.37 -23.11
C ARG A 148 5.11 10.03 -22.64
N VAL A 149 5.81 9.25 -23.45
CA VAL A 149 7.25 9.04 -23.30
C VAL A 149 7.94 10.40 -23.43
N SER A 150 8.51 10.86 -22.32
CA SER A 150 9.38 12.02 -22.30
C SER A 150 10.60 11.71 -23.17
N LYS A 151 10.67 12.31 -24.38
CA LYS A 151 11.89 12.28 -25.22
C LYS A 151 13.07 13.02 -24.59
N ARG A 152 12.84 13.76 -23.50
CA ARG A 152 13.92 14.23 -22.65
C ARG A 152 14.36 13.05 -21.79
N GLY A 153 15.55 12.52 -22.08
CA GLY A 153 16.32 11.80 -21.08
C GLY A 153 16.45 12.64 -19.79
N PRO A 154 16.94 12.03 -18.70
CA PRO A 154 17.19 12.77 -17.45
C PRO A 154 17.83 14.12 -17.77
N ARG A 155 17.26 15.20 -17.26
CA ARG A 155 17.77 16.56 -17.48
C ARG A 155 19.26 16.49 -17.12
N ARG A 156 20.15 16.92 -18.03
CA ARG A 156 21.59 17.08 -17.74
C ARG A 156 21.88 17.95 -16.50
N GLN A 157 20.85 18.64 -15.97
CA GLN A 157 20.90 19.39 -14.72
C GLN A 157 20.96 18.48 -13.48
N ASP A 158 20.35 17.28 -13.52
CA ASP A 158 20.52 16.26 -12.46
C ASP A 158 21.86 15.51 -12.63
N GLN A 159 22.40 15.40 -13.84
CA GLN A 159 23.77 14.91 -14.08
C GLN A 159 24.87 15.90 -13.64
N GLN A 160 24.52 17.16 -13.36
CA GLN A 160 25.44 18.15 -12.81
C GLN A 160 25.52 18.11 -11.29
N ALA A 161 24.61 17.40 -10.61
CA ALA A 161 24.93 16.82 -9.32
C ALA A 161 25.85 15.61 -9.59
N LYS A 162 27.10 15.89 -10.00
CA LYS A 162 28.19 14.91 -9.89
C LYS A 162 28.28 14.58 -8.40
N GLY A 163 27.52 13.58 -7.96
CA GLY A 163 27.77 12.92 -6.70
C GLY A 163 29.22 12.51 -6.75
N ARG A 164 30.05 13.15 -5.91
CA ARG A 164 31.45 12.80 -5.80
C ARG A 164 31.50 11.28 -5.54
N PRO A 165 32.42 10.51 -6.15
CA PRO A 165 32.61 9.12 -5.77
C PRO A 165 32.71 9.02 -4.24
N GLY A 166 31.80 8.27 -3.62
CA GLY A 166 31.73 8.12 -2.17
C GLY A 166 31.03 9.28 -1.46
N GLY A 167 30.26 10.10 -2.18
CA GLY A 167 29.35 11.09 -1.64
C GLY A 167 28.14 10.45 -0.95
N THR A 168 27.31 11.28 -0.32
CA THR A 168 26.13 10.82 0.41
C THR A 168 25.18 10.02 -0.49
N LEU A 169 24.62 8.92 0.02
CA LEU A 169 23.58 8.16 -0.65
C LEU A 169 22.24 8.40 0.04
N ASP A 170 21.19 8.62 -0.73
CA ASP A 170 19.81 8.65 -0.26
C ASP A 170 19.24 7.24 -0.33
N ALA A 171 18.69 6.73 0.77
CA ALA A 171 18.18 5.37 0.83
C ALA A 171 16.88 5.27 1.63
N ARG A 172 15.96 4.48 1.09
CA ARG A 172 14.80 3.95 1.81
C ARG A 172 15.03 2.47 2.07
N ILE A 173 15.14 2.12 3.34
CA ILE A 173 15.55 0.80 3.85
C ILE A 173 14.56 0.32 4.91
N GLY A 174 14.68 -0.94 5.34
CA GLY A 174 13.85 -1.52 6.40
C GLY A 174 12.95 -2.62 5.90
N SER A 175 11.83 -2.83 6.58
CA SER A 175 10.90 -3.92 6.28
C SER A 175 9.48 -3.38 6.11
N GLY A 176 8.79 -3.83 5.08
CA GLY A 176 7.37 -3.59 4.83
C GLY A 176 6.59 -4.91 4.74
N PRO A 177 5.27 -4.86 4.45
CA PRO A 177 4.40 -6.04 4.44
C PRO A 177 4.81 -7.14 3.45
N ASP A 178 5.40 -6.75 2.31
CA ASP A 178 5.69 -7.65 1.20
C ASP A 178 7.18 -7.77 0.84
N ALA A 179 8.02 -6.93 1.43
CA ALA A 179 9.46 -6.91 1.17
C ALA A 179 10.27 -6.32 2.32
N SER A 180 11.54 -6.68 2.39
CA SER A 180 12.54 -6.03 3.22
C SER A 180 13.76 -5.68 2.39
N PHE A 181 14.42 -4.59 2.77
CA PHE A 181 15.59 -4.08 2.11
C PHE A 181 16.62 -3.70 3.17
N ARG A 182 17.70 -4.49 3.22
CA ARG A 182 18.76 -4.37 4.22
C ARG A 182 20.03 -3.87 3.58
N VAL A 183 20.74 -3.03 4.32
CA VAL A 183 21.99 -2.41 3.89
C VAL A 183 23.05 -2.70 4.94
N LYS A 184 24.23 -3.13 4.50
CA LYS A 184 25.45 -3.23 5.31
C LYS A 184 26.47 -2.25 4.77
N HIS A 185 26.88 -1.28 5.60
CA HIS A 185 27.89 -0.28 5.28
C HIS A 185 28.90 -0.16 6.43
N SER A 186 30.06 0.46 6.17
CA SER A 186 31.21 0.48 7.10
C SER A 186 31.15 1.52 8.21
N ARG A 187 30.18 2.43 8.16
CA ARG A 187 29.91 3.40 9.23
C ARG A 187 28.66 3.00 9.98
N ASP A 188 28.61 3.16 11.29
CA ASP A 188 27.38 2.87 12.06
C ASP A 188 26.32 3.98 11.95
N GLU A 189 26.58 5.02 11.16
CA GLU A 189 25.72 6.18 11.04
C GLU A 189 24.88 6.09 9.77
N PHE A 190 23.60 5.77 9.94
CA PHE A 190 22.55 6.06 8.98
C PHE A 190 21.81 7.31 9.45
N GLU A 191 21.94 8.41 8.72
CA GLU A 191 21.30 9.67 9.06
C GLU A 191 19.81 9.61 8.71
N LEU A 192 19.02 9.22 9.70
CA LEU A 192 17.57 9.06 9.57
C LEU A 192 16.90 10.42 9.33
N THR A 193 16.20 10.55 8.20
CA THR A 193 15.38 11.73 7.88
C THR A 193 13.91 11.50 8.24
N GLU A 194 13.39 10.30 7.98
CA GLU A 194 12.00 9.95 8.26
C GLU A 194 11.89 8.48 8.68
N ARG A 195 11.03 8.19 9.67
CA ARG A 195 10.71 6.83 10.09
C ARG A 195 9.21 6.60 10.02
N ARG A 196 8.78 5.63 9.22
CA ARG A 196 7.40 5.13 9.18
C ARG A 196 7.40 3.68 9.62
N GLY A 197 7.22 3.47 10.92
CA GLY A 197 7.24 2.14 11.53
C GLY A 197 8.58 1.41 11.31
N PRO A 198 8.60 0.25 10.63
CA PRO A 198 9.81 -0.51 10.30
C PRO A 198 10.54 -0.03 9.03
N GLU A 199 10.08 1.02 8.36
CA GLU A 199 10.73 1.63 7.20
C GLU A 199 11.44 2.93 7.57
N TRP A 200 12.69 3.05 7.12
CA TRP A 200 13.57 4.18 7.39
C TRP A 200 13.96 4.83 6.07
N THR A 201 13.80 6.14 5.99
CA THR A 201 14.31 6.95 4.88
C THR A 201 15.37 7.88 5.45
N GLY A 202 16.52 7.93 4.79
CA GLY A 202 17.65 8.69 5.30
C GLY A 202 18.84 8.63 4.38
N MET A 203 19.97 9.08 4.92
CA MET A 203 21.20 9.23 4.18
C MET A 203 22.30 8.32 4.72
N ILE A 204 23.04 7.69 3.82
CA ILE A 204 24.32 7.04 4.13
C ILE A 204 25.40 8.11 3.91
N PRO A 205 26.13 8.51 4.95
CA PRO A 205 27.08 9.61 4.87
C PRO A 205 28.24 9.28 3.91
N SER A 206 28.89 10.33 3.41
CA SER A 206 30.05 10.20 2.53
C SER A 206 31.22 9.43 3.17
N GLY A 207 32.10 8.88 2.34
CA GLY A 207 33.30 8.13 2.76
C GLY A 207 33.11 6.62 2.85
N TRP A 208 31.97 6.09 2.40
CA TRP A 208 31.75 4.65 2.23
C TRP A 208 32.58 4.11 1.06
N ARG A 209 33.00 2.84 1.16
CA ARG A 209 33.85 2.19 0.14
C ARG A 209 33.15 1.04 -0.56
N ARG A 210 32.50 0.16 0.22
CA ARG A 210 31.68 -0.93 -0.30
C ARG A 210 30.45 -1.09 0.57
N ILE A 211 29.32 -1.29 -0.07
CA ILE A 211 28.04 -1.50 0.58
C ILE A 211 27.41 -2.75 0.00
N ALA A 212 26.91 -3.61 0.88
CA ALA A 212 26.07 -4.72 0.50
C ALA A 212 24.60 -4.36 0.70
N LEU A 213 23.78 -4.70 -0.29
CA LEU A 213 22.34 -4.52 -0.31
C LEU A 213 21.68 -5.87 -0.44
N LEU A 214 20.64 -6.13 0.35
CA LEU A 214 19.82 -7.34 0.24
C LEU A 214 18.35 -6.96 0.22
N GLY A 215 17.74 -7.15 -0.94
CA GLY A 215 16.29 -7.14 -1.10
C GLY A 215 15.74 -8.55 -0.87
N THR A 216 14.71 -8.68 -0.06
CA THR A 216 13.96 -9.94 0.14
C THR A 216 12.48 -9.67 -0.01
N SER A 217 11.82 -10.37 -0.92
CA SER A 217 10.35 -10.39 -1.06
C SER A 217 9.83 -11.80 -0.75
N LYS A 218 8.52 -12.00 -0.88
CA LYS A 218 7.89 -13.33 -0.77
C LYS A 218 8.41 -14.33 -1.81
N GLU A 219 8.85 -13.84 -2.97
CA GLU A 219 9.20 -14.68 -4.13
C GLU A 219 10.71 -14.89 -4.28
N LEU A 220 11.53 -13.91 -3.89
CA LEU A 220 12.97 -13.97 -4.12
C LEU A 220 13.78 -13.09 -3.16
N SER A 221 15.05 -13.45 -2.98
CA SER A 221 16.06 -12.54 -2.45
C SER A 221 17.10 -12.21 -3.51
N ARG A 222 17.48 -10.94 -3.59
CA ARG A 222 18.54 -10.46 -4.46
C ARG A 222 19.55 -9.65 -3.68
N TYR A 223 20.82 -9.96 -3.91
CA TYR A 223 21.96 -9.27 -3.34
C TYR A 223 22.61 -8.38 -4.38
N TRP A 224 23.06 -7.22 -3.94
CA TRP A 224 23.92 -6.35 -4.71
C TRP A 224 25.09 -5.88 -3.87
N GLU A 225 26.25 -5.82 -4.50
CA GLU A 225 27.40 -5.12 -3.97
C GLU A 225 27.60 -3.85 -4.77
N ILE A 226 27.72 -2.71 -4.09
CA ILE A 226 27.95 -1.41 -4.72
C ILE A 226 29.23 -0.78 -4.21
N GLU A 227 29.87 -0.02 -5.10
CA GLU A 227 31.04 0.80 -4.78
C GLU A 227 30.89 2.21 -5.37
N PRO A 228 31.63 3.20 -4.84
CA PRO A 228 31.67 4.54 -5.37
C PRO A 228 31.92 4.58 -6.88
N ALA A 229 31.10 5.34 -7.59
CA ALA A 229 31.34 5.66 -8.99
C ALA A 229 30.93 7.09 -9.28
N GLU A 230 31.49 7.65 -10.35
CA GLU A 230 30.99 8.91 -10.88
C GLU A 230 29.62 8.72 -11.52
N GLY A 231 28.74 9.71 -11.31
CA GLY A 231 27.39 9.70 -11.87
C GLY A 231 26.36 9.12 -10.91
N GLU A 232 25.14 9.63 -10.99
CA GLU A 232 24.02 9.19 -10.15
C GLU A 232 23.45 7.86 -10.67
N SER A 233 23.40 6.87 -9.78
CA SER A 233 22.75 5.59 -9.98
C SER A 233 21.59 5.44 -9.02
N VAL A 234 20.57 4.68 -9.44
CA VAL A 234 19.42 4.35 -8.59
C VAL A 234 19.17 2.84 -8.66
N LEU A 235 19.08 2.21 -7.50
CA LEU A 235 18.73 0.81 -7.33
C LEU A 235 17.40 0.75 -6.61
N HIS A 236 16.42 0.05 -7.21
CA HIS A 236 15.09 -0.13 -6.65
C HIS A 236 14.83 -1.60 -6.31
N PHE A 237 14.08 -1.83 -5.24
CA PHE A 237 13.55 -3.15 -4.89
C PHE A 237 12.24 -3.02 -4.12
N GLU A 238 11.11 -3.39 -4.73
CA GLU A 238 9.79 -3.49 -4.08
C GLU A 238 9.44 -2.26 -3.20
N GLY A 239 9.63 -1.04 -3.74
CA GLY A 239 9.35 0.23 -3.04
C GLY A 239 10.50 0.81 -2.22
N PHE A 240 11.56 0.03 -1.97
CA PHE A 240 12.82 0.49 -1.39
C PHE A 240 13.78 0.97 -2.46
N TYR A 241 14.74 1.81 -2.07
CA TYR A 241 15.75 2.30 -2.99
C TYR A 241 17.06 2.70 -2.33
N VAL A 242 18.12 2.75 -3.15
CA VAL A 242 19.37 3.47 -2.89
C VAL A 242 19.68 4.32 -4.10
N ARG A 243 19.99 5.60 -3.87
CA ARG A 243 20.28 6.60 -4.89
C ARG A 243 21.56 7.36 -4.55
N GLY A 244 22.41 7.55 -5.55
CA GLY A 244 23.61 8.39 -5.44
C GLY A 244 24.75 7.90 -6.31
N GLY A 245 25.97 8.35 -6.00
CA GLY A 245 27.17 8.09 -6.80
C GLY A 245 27.75 6.68 -6.63
N PHE A 246 27.14 5.67 -7.25
CA PHE A 246 27.59 4.28 -7.13
C PHE A 246 27.50 3.49 -8.44
N ARG A 247 28.24 2.39 -8.52
CA ARG A 247 28.04 1.33 -9.51
C ARG A 247 27.85 -0.02 -8.83
N VAL A 248 27.11 -0.90 -9.47
CA VAL A 248 26.93 -2.29 -9.01
C VAL A 248 28.12 -3.11 -9.46
N VAL A 249 28.83 -3.72 -8.50
CA VAL A 249 30.00 -4.58 -8.73
C VAL A 249 29.58 -6.03 -8.87
N GLU A 250 28.60 -6.46 -8.08
CA GLU A 250 28.08 -7.82 -8.11
C GLU A 250 26.56 -7.81 -7.95
N THR A 251 25.88 -8.74 -8.65
CA THR A 251 24.47 -9.04 -8.44
C THR A 251 24.28 -10.55 -8.31
N VAL A 252 23.65 -10.98 -7.23
CA VAL A 252 23.29 -12.38 -7.01
C VAL A 252 21.79 -12.50 -6.88
N SER A 253 21.15 -13.19 -7.83
CA SER A 253 19.67 -13.29 -7.91
C SER A 253 19.09 -14.59 -7.36
N THR A 254 19.92 -15.57 -7.00
CA THR A 254 19.45 -16.82 -6.38
C THR A 254 19.31 -16.63 -4.88
N THR A 255 18.11 -16.83 -4.33
CA THR A 255 17.79 -16.55 -2.91
C THR A 255 18.84 -17.09 -1.93
N GLN A 256 19.20 -18.37 -2.04
CA GLN A 256 20.19 -18.99 -1.14
C GLN A 256 21.56 -18.32 -1.23
N ARG A 257 22.04 -18.05 -2.45
CA ARG A 257 23.34 -17.39 -2.68
C ARG A 257 23.31 -15.92 -2.30
N ALA A 258 22.19 -15.22 -2.50
CA ALA A 258 22.03 -13.82 -2.13
C ALA A 258 22.09 -13.63 -0.61
N VAL A 259 21.40 -14.48 0.15
CA VAL A 259 21.45 -14.47 1.62
C VAL A 259 22.85 -14.84 2.13
N ALA A 260 23.49 -15.84 1.52
CA ALA A 260 24.86 -16.24 1.87
C ALA A 260 25.88 -15.13 1.59
N ALA A 261 25.83 -14.50 0.41
CA ALA A 261 26.69 -13.38 0.02
C ALA A 261 26.52 -12.20 0.98
N PHE A 262 25.27 -11.82 1.29
CA PHE A 262 25.00 -10.75 2.24
C PHE A 262 25.52 -11.05 3.65
N LYS A 263 25.42 -12.31 4.12
CA LYS A 263 25.98 -12.71 5.41
C LYS A 263 27.50 -12.64 5.43
N ALA A 264 28.15 -13.14 4.38
CA ALA A 264 29.61 -13.19 4.25
C ALA A 264 30.24 -11.80 4.02
N PHE A 265 29.49 -10.84 3.47
CA PHE A 265 29.97 -9.49 3.24
C PHE A 265 30.34 -8.80 4.56
N GLN A 266 31.59 -8.33 4.59
CA GLN A 266 32.17 -7.52 5.66
C GLN A 266 32.43 -6.12 5.09
N PRO A 267 31.72 -5.08 5.58
CA PRO A 267 31.95 -3.73 5.12
C PRO A 267 33.38 -3.29 5.49
N ARG A 268 34.07 -2.67 4.53
CA ARG A 268 35.45 -2.17 4.66
C ARG A 268 35.52 -0.65 4.53
#